data_AF-A0A6C0J5Q9-F1
#
_entry.id   AF-A0A6C0J5Q9-F1
#
_cell.length_a   1.000
_cell.length_b   1.000
_cell.length_c   1.000
_cell.angle_alpha   90.00
_cell.angle_beta   90.00
_cell.angle_gamma   90.00
#
_symmetry.space_group_name_H-M   'P 1'
#
loop_
_entity.id
_entity.type
_entity.pdbx_description
1 polymer ?
#
loop_
_entity_poly.entity_id
_entity_poly.type
_entity_poly.pdbx_seq_one_letter_code
_entity_poly.pdbx_strand_id
1 'polypeptide(L)'
;MEFINTETNPVETEMNPVETEMNPVETETNPVETETNPVETEMNPVETDEIHIYNITANHKKSTYQIEHWTNVLSNGKHVTLLVYTYFYWGTFEIELTDKEKEDILKKDEIVLNDYSVSCVELDSGCDCYEEIENDEKYTKEELDEINKLIYWHKDYHDEEYNTNTEYDFEQDILELNDWDLDDTIYGFDTGCELELISD
;
A
#
# COMPACT_ATOMS: atom_id res chain seq x y z
N MET A 1 -4.40 82.96 -40.35
CA MET A 1 -2.97 82.65 -40.53
C MET A 1 -2.87 81.13 -40.50
N GLU A 2 -2.83 80.42 -41.64
CA GLU A 2 -1.77 80.39 -42.68
C GLU A 2 -0.50 79.73 -42.15
N PHE A 3 -0.32 78.43 -42.40
CA PHE A 3 0.48 77.77 -43.46
C PHE A 3 1.77 77.19 -42.78
N ILE A 4 2.52 76.18 -43.24
CA ILE A 4 2.77 75.63 -44.57
C ILE A 4 3.19 74.15 -44.41
N ASN A 5 2.71 73.30 -45.31
CA ASN A 5 3.20 71.96 -45.64
C ASN A 5 4.48 72.07 -46.48
N THR A 6 5.51 71.25 -46.25
CA THR A 6 6.53 71.00 -47.28
C THR A 6 6.94 69.53 -47.29
N GLU A 7 6.44 68.81 -48.30
CA GLU A 7 7.07 67.65 -48.90
C GLU A 7 8.35 68.07 -49.65
N THR A 8 9.37 67.21 -49.65
CA THR A 8 10.27 67.03 -50.81
C THR A 8 10.80 65.59 -50.84
N ASN A 9 10.56 64.94 -51.97
CA ASN A 9 11.01 63.61 -52.39
C ASN A 9 12.26 63.76 -53.31
N PRO A 10 12.81 62.72 -53.94
CA PRO A 10 13.82 61.74 -53.50
C PRO A 10 15.18 61.91 -54.23
N VAL A 11 16.21 61.12 -53.89
CA VAL A 11 17.32 60.82 -54.82
C VAL A 11 17.76 59.35 -54.64
N GLU A 12 17.56 58.54 -55.67
CA GLU A 12 18.21 57.26 -55.88
C GLU A 12 19.62 57.48 -56.44
N THR A 13 20.58 56.68 -55.99
CA THR A 13 21.86 56.49 -56.67
C THR A 13 22.19 55.01 -56.71
N GLU A 14 22.05 54.40 -57.90
CA GLU A 14 22.68 53.15 -58.28
C GLU A 14 24.18 53.36 -58.52
N MET A 15 25.02 52.40 -58.09
CA MET A 15 26.35 52.19 -58.66
C MET A 15 26.62 50.69 -58.85
N ASN A 16 27.10 50.38 -60.06
CA ASN A 16 27.39 49.07 -60.66
C ASN A 16 28.58 48.33 -60.03
N PRO A 17 28.76 47.01 -60.30
CA PRO A 17 29.57 46.10 -59.49
C PRO A 17 31.06 46.13 -59.87
N VAL A 18 31.91 45.65 -58.95
CA VAL A 18 33.31 45.31 -59.24
C VAL A 18 33.52 43.84 -58.86
N GLU A 19 33.68 42.99 -59.87
CA GLU A 19 34.22 41.64 -59.69
C GLU A 19 35.75 41.72 -59.60
N THR A 20 36.30 41.13 -58.54
CA THR A 20 37.71 40.77 -58.48
C THR A 20 37.80 39.28 -58.27
N GLU A 21 38.19 38.56 -59.32
CA GLU A 21 38.63 37.18 -59.23
C GLU A 21 39.94 37.09 -58.43
N MET A 22 39.96 36.24 -57.40
CA MET A 22 41.19 35.73 -56.82
C MET A 22 41.15 34.20 -56.89
N ASN A 23 42.15 33.65 -57.59
CA ASN A 23 42.38 32.21 -57.75
C ASN A 23 42.43 31.48 -56.40
N PRO A 24 41.95 30.23 -56.32
CA PRO A 24 42.05 29.42 -55.10
C PRO A 24 43.51 29.07 -54.84
N VAL A 25 43.99 29.34 -53.62
CA VAL A 25 45.20 28.70 -53.09
C VAL A 25 44.73 27.47 -52.34
N GLU A 26 44.96 26.29 -52.90
CA GLU A 26 44.80 25.05 -52.16
C GLU A 26 45.92 24.94 -51.12
N THR A 27 45.59 25.19 -49.87
CA THR A 27 46.37 24.70 -48.74
C THR A 27 45.78 23.36 -48.33
N GLU A 28 46.47 22.27 -48.67
CA GLU A 28 46.19 20.96 -48.10
C GLU A 28 46.44 20.99 -46.59
N THR A 29 45.38 21.17 -45.82
CA THR A 29 45.38 20.88 -44.39
C THR A 29 44.95 19.44 -44.21
N ASN A 30 45.91 18.55 -43.92
CA ASN A 30 45.61 17.20 -43.43
C ASN A 30 44.58 17.28 -42.30
N PRO A 31 43.42 16.61 -42.38
CA PRO A 31 42.54 16.50 -41.23
C PRO A 31 43.25 15.66 -40.17
N VAL A 32 43.51 16.25 -39.02
CA VAL A 32 43.79 15.48 -37.81
C VAL A 32 42.47 14.84 -37.42
N GLU A 33 42.32 13.54 -37.69
CA GLU A 33 41.23 12.76 -37.12
C GLU A 33 41.42 12.71 -35.61
N THR A 34 40.78 13.63 -34.89
CA THR A 34 40.50 13.44 -33.48
C THR A 34 39.32 12.47 -33.42
N GLU A 35 39.61 11.19 -33.22
CA GLU A 35 38.60 10.23 -32.79
C GLU A 35 38.10 10.66 -31.41
N THR A 36 36.99 11.40 -31.40
CA THR A 36 36.20 11.60 -30.21
C THR A 36 35.45 10.29 -29.96
N ASN A 37 36.02 9.41 -29.14
CA ASN A 37 35.22 8.34 -28.53
C ASN A 37 34.04 9.01 -27.80
N PRO A 38 32.78 8.72 -28.16
CA PRO A 38 31.67 9.13 -27.32
C PRO A 38 31.83 8.39 -26.00
N VAL A 39 32.02 9.14 -24.91
CA VAL A 39 31.84 8.59 -23.58
C VAL A 39 30.34 8.33 -23.48
N GLU A 40 29.92 7.08 -23.69
CA GLU A 40 28.61 6.62 -23.26
C GLU A 40 28.60 6.74 -21.73
N THR A 41 28.12 7.88 -21.23
CA THR A 41 27.59 7.93 -19.88
C THR A 41 26.35 7.05 -19.91
N GLU A 42 26.51 5.78 -19.57
CA GLU A 42 25.40 4.95 -19.11
C GLU A 42 24.83 5.67 -17.88
N MET A 43 23.83 6.52 -18.11
CA MET A 43 22.90 6.91 -17.07
C MET A 43 22.18 5.61 -16.74
N ASN A 44 22.68 4.89 -15.73
CA ASN A 44 21.83 3.92 -15.04
C ASN A 44 20.55 4.68 -14.69
N PRO A 45 19.37 4.25 -15.18
CA PRO A 45 18.13 4.87 -14.75
C PRO A 45 18.14 4.78 -13.23
N VAL A 46 17.98 5.94 -12.57
CA VAL A 46 17.57 5.94 -11.18
C VAL A 46 16.18 5.32 -11.24
N GLU A 47 16.06 4.04 -10.88
CA GLU A 47 14.76 3.42 -10.58
C GLU A 47 14.14 4.26 -9.47
N THR A 48 13.30 5.19 -9.86
CA THR A 48 12.30 5.74 -8.96
C THR A 48 11.26 4.66 -8.85
N ASP A 49 11.14 4.07 -7.67
CA ASP A 49 10.09 3.09 -7.37
C ASP A 49 8.73 3.78 -7.56
N GLU A 50 8.13 3.62 -8.74
CA GLU A 50 6.80 4.13 -9.04
C GLU A 50 5.80 3.33 -8.21
N ILE A 51 5.00 4.05 -7.41
CA ILE A 51 3.95 3.49 -6.57
C ILE A 51 2.67 3.50 -7.39
N HIS A 52 1.99 2.36 -7.44
CA HIS A 52 0.73 2.19 -8.13
C HIS A 52 -0.35 1.71 -7.16
N ILE A 53 -1.60 2.11 -7.40
CA ILE A 53 -2.74 1.75 -6.56
C ILE A 53 -3.54 0.63 -7.24
N TYR A 54 -3.77 -0.46 -6.52
CA TYR A 54 -4.52 -1.62 -6.99
C TYR A 54 -5.69 -1.94 -6.05
N ASN A 55 -6.77 -2.46 -6.63
CA ASN A 55 -7.67 -3.33 -5.89
C ASN A 55 -7.03 -4.71 -5.80
N ILE A 56 -6.87 -5.22 -4.57
CA ILE A 56 -6.39 -6.56 -4.31
C ILE A 56 -7.50 -7.41 -3.70
N THR A 57 -7.64 -8.63 -4.22
CA THR A 57 -8.60 -9.63 -3.74
C THR A 57 -7.91 -10.98 -3.59
N ALA A 58 -8.44 -11.84 -2.72
CA ALA A 58 -8.03 -13.25 -2.68
C ALA A 58 -8.44 -13.95 -3.98
N ASN A 59 -7.59 -14.82 -4.52
CA ASN A 59 -7.91 -15.58 -5.75
C ASN A 59 -8.82 -16.80 -5.49
N HIS A 60 -9.15 -17.08 -4.23
CA HIS A 60 -10.05 -18.15 -3.82
C HIS A 60 -11.03 -17.66 -2.75
N LYS A 61 -12.27 -18.15 -2.82
CA LYS A 61 -13.33 -17.81 -1.86
C LYS A 61 -12.99 -18.29 -0.45
N LYS A 62 -13.52 -17.63 0.59
CA LYS A 62 -13.31 -17.99 2.00
C LYS A 62 -11.84 -17.98 2.42
N SER A 63 -11.01 -17.21 1.74
CA SER A 63 -9.59 -17.11 2.02
C SER A 63 -9.17 -15.74 2.54
N THR A 64 -10.08 -14.76 2.54
CA THR A 64 -9.85 -13.47 3.20
C THR A 64 -10.15 -13.60 4.69
N TYR A 65 -9.21 -13.18 5.52
CA TYR A 65 -9.35 -13.16 6.97
C TYR A 65 -9.19 -11.76 7.55
N GLN A 66 -9.80 -11.56 8.71
CA GLN A 66 -9.56 -10.50 9.66
C GLN A 66 -9.21 -11.14 11.01
N ILE A 67 -8.22 -10.62 11.71
CA ILE A 67 -7.82 -11.03 13.05
C ILE A 67 -7.85 -9.80 13.95
N GLU A 68 -8.85 -9.73 14.82
CA GLU A 68 -8.90 -8.70 15.86
C GLU A 68 -8.08 -9.13 17.07
N HIS A 69 -7.20 -8.25 17.53
CA HIS A 69 -6.36 -8.46 18.71
C HIS A 69 -6.96 -7.70 19.88
N TRP A 70 -7.61 -8.44 20.78
CA TRP A 70 -8.24 -7.89 21.98
C TRP A 70 -7.31 -8.09 23.16
N THR A 71 -7.10 -7.06 23.97
CA THR A 71 -6.20 -7.11 25.13
C THR A 71 -6.95 -6.88 26.43
N ASN A 72 -6.49 -7.52 27.51
CA ASN A 72 -7.01 -7.32 28.86
C ASN A 72 -5.88 -7.54 29.90
N VAL A 73 -6.15 -7.16 31.15
CA VAL A 73 -5.24 -7.33 32.29
C VAL A 73 -5.95 -8.16 33.36
N LEU A 74 -5.41 -9.34 33.65
CA LEU A 74 -5.94 -10.24 34.67
C LEU A 74 -5.84 -9.65 36.08
N SER A 75 -6.56 -10.24 37.02
CA SER A 75 -6.57 -9.88 38.44
C SER A 75 -5.18 -9.87 39.09
N ASN A 76 -4.24 -10.65 38.56
CA ASN A 76 -2.85 -10.73 39.00
C ASN A 76 -1.90 -9.74 38.30
N GLY A 77 -2.41 -8.91 37.37
CA GLY A 77 -1.67 -7.92 36.61
C GLY A 77 -0.99 -8.43 35.33
N LYS A 78 -1.19 -9.70 34.97
CA LYS A 78 -0.66 -10.26 33.71
C LYS A 78 -1.52 -9.80 32.53
N HIS A 79 -0.86 -9.41 31.44
CA HIS A 79 -1.52 -9.07 30.19
C HIS A 79 -1.92 -10.35 29.44
N VAL A 80 -3.08 -10.31 28.79
CA VAL A 80 -3.58 -11.35 27.89
C VAL A 80 -4.02 -10.71 26.57
N THR A 81 -3.81 -11.45 25.48
CA THR A 81 -4.30 -11.13 24.15
C THR A 81 -5.22 -12.27 23.70
N LEU A 82 -6.41 -11.92 23.22
CA LEU A 82 -7.36 -12.78 22.54
C LEU A 82 -7.34 -12.44 21.05
N LEU A 83 -7.20 -13.46 20.21
CA LEU A 83 -7.26 -13.35 18.76
C LEU A 83 -8.65 -13.80 18.31
N VAL A 84 -9.40 -12.91 17.65
CA VAL A 84 -10.71 -13.23 17.09
C VAL A 84 -10.58 -13.26 15.56
N TYR A 85 -10.67 -14.45 14.99
CA TYR A 85 -10.55 -14.70 13.56
C TYR A 85 -11.93 -14.64 12.90
N THR A 86 -12.05 -13.86 11.84
CA THR A 86 -13.23 -13.88 10.95
C THR A 86 -12.79 -14.10 9.51
N TYR A 87 -13.31 -15.15 8.88
CA TYR A 87 -13.14 -15.41 7.46
C TYR A 87 -14.32 -14.88 6.65
N PHE A 88 -14.05 -14.32 5.49
CA PHE A 88 -15.04 -13.72 4.59
C PHE A 88 -15.09 -14.47 3.28
N TYR A 89 -16.26 -14.53 2.64
CA TYR A 89 -16.38 -15.17 1.32
C TYR A 89 -15.48 -14.48 0.31
N TRP A 90 -15.46 -13.15 0.35
CA TRP A 90 -14.60 -12.28 -0.45
C TRP A 90 -14.25 -11.03 0.35
N GLY A 91 -13.11 -10.42 0.03
CA GLY A 91 -12.76 -9.08 0.50
C GLY A 91 -11.96 -8.35 -0.55
N THR A 92 -12.17 -7.04 -0.62
CA THR A 92 -11.47 -6.14 -1.52
C THR A 92 -10.77 -5.08 -0.70
N PHE A 93 -9.51 -4.83 -1.04
CA PHE A 93 -8.68 -3.84 -0.40
C PHE A 93 -8.02 -2.97 -1.47
N GLU A 94 -7.78 -1.71 -1.15
CA GLU A 94 -6.92 -0.84 -1.93
C GLU A 94 -5.51 -0.95 -1.39
N ILE A 95 -4.53 -1.24 -2.24
CA ILE A 95 -3.13 -1.44 -1.86
C ILE A 95 -2.22 -0.61 -2.76
N GLU A 96 -1.23 0.04 -2.13
CA GLU A 96 -0.15 0.75 -2.82
C GLU A 96 1.04 -0.19 -2.97
N LEU A 97 1.54 -0.36 -4.19
CA LEU A 97 2.65 -1.27 -4.50
C LEU A 97 3.62 -0.64 -5.48
N THR A 98 4.92 -0.83 -5.21
CA THR A 98 5.97 -0.71 -6.22
C THR A 98 5.93 -1.88 -7.21
N ASP A 99 6.58 -1.74 -8.37
CA ASP A 99 6.68 -2.83 -9.35
C ASP A 99 7.29 -4.11 -8.75
N LYS A 100 8.28 -3.96 -7.87
CA LYS A 100 8.92 -5.07 -7.19
C LYS A 100 7.98 -5.74 -6.17
N GLU A 101 7.30 -4.96 -5.34
CA GLU A 101 6.34 -5.51 -4.38
C GLU A 101 5.18 -6.23 -5.07
N LYS A 102 4.71 -5.68 -6.19
CA LYS A 102 3.74 -6.35 -7.07
C LYS A 102 4.26 -7.69 -7.59
N GLU A 103 5.50 -7.75 -8.07
CA GLU A 103 6.08 -9.02 -8.53
C GLU A 103 6.20 -10.04 -7.39
N ASP A 104 6.56 -9.59 -6.20
CA ASP A 104 6.78 -10.45 -5.03
C ASP A 104 5.47 -10.93 -4.39
N ILE A 105 4.46 -10.06 -4.26
CA ILE A 105 3.16 -10.42 -3.66
C ILE A 105 2.40 -11.44 -4.52
N LEU A 106 2.52 -11.37 -5.85
CA LEU A 106 1.90 -12.33 -6.78
C LEU A 106 2.51 -13.75 -6.70
N LYS A 107 3.66 -13.91 -6.04
CA LYS A 107 4.30 -15.21 -5.81
C LYS A 107 3.90 -15.84 -4.47
N LYS A 108 3.27 -15.07 -3.57
CA LYS A 108 2.88 -15.54 -2.25
C LYS A 108 1.60 -16.37 -2.32
N ASP A 109 1.54 -17.40 -1.47
CA ASP A 109 0.36 -18.23 -1.21
C ASP A 109 -0.32 -17.90 0.12
N GLU A 110 0.29 -17.03 0.93
CA GLU A 110 -0.26 -16.42 2.13
C GLU A 110 0.22 -14.96 2.21
N ILE A 111 -0.69 -14.04 2.49
CA ILE A 111 -0.44 -12.60 2.42
C ILE A 111 -1.01 -11.95 3.68
N VAL A 112 -0.14 -11.37 4.50
CA VAL A 112 -0.53 -10.42 5.54
C VAL A 112 -0.60 -9.03 4.89
N LEU A 113 -1.79 -8.45 4.81
CA LEU A 113 -1.99 -7.19 4.09
C LEU A 113 -1.43 -5.98 4.86
N ASN A 114 -1.42 -6.04 6.18
CA ASN A 114 -0.87 -4.98 7.05
C ASN A 114 0.64 -4.77 6.88
N ASP A 115 1.35 -5.68 6.21
CA ASP A 115 2.76 -5.49 5.81
C ASP A 115 2.91 -4.43 4.71
N TYR A 116 1.81 -4.02 4.08
CA TYR A 116 1.76 -3.04 2.99
C TYR A 116 0.88 -1.84 3.36
N SER A 117 0.99 -0.77 2.59
CA SER A 117 0.06 0.37 2.68
C SER A 117 -1.27 -0.06 2.07
N VAL A 118 -2.22 -0.44 2.93
CA VAL A 118 -3.51 -1.02 2.54
C VAL A 118 -4.68 -0.32 3.24
N SER A 119 -5.82 -0.26 2.56
CA SER A 119 -7.09 0.11 3.17
C SER A 119 -8.20 -0.87 2.80
N CYS A 120 -9.04 -1.23 3.76
CA CYS A 120 -10.20 -2.09 3.54
C CYS A 120 -11.26 -1.33 2.75
N VAL A 121 -11.69 -1.89 1.62
CA VAL A 121 -12.78 -1.34 0.80
C VAL A 121 -14.09 -2.01 1.19
N GLU A 122 -14.11 -3.34 1.15
CA GLU A 122 -15.30 -4.14 1.44
C GLU A 122 -14.93 -5.54 1.91
N LEU A 123 -15.70 -6.05 2.87
CA LEU A 123 -15.67 -7.46 3.29
C LEU A 123 -17.06 -8.06 3.09
N ASP A 124 -17.15 -9.10 2.27
CA ASP A 124 -18.41 -9.79 1.98
C ASP A 124 -18.65 -10.91 2.98
N SER A 125 -19.75 -10.77 3.73
CA SER A 125 -20.43 -11.77 4.57
C SER A 125 -19.48 -12.75 5.27
N GLY A 126 -19.19 -12.49 6.56
CA GLY A 126 -18.43 -13.41 7.41
C GLY A 126 -18.99 -14.83 7.34
N CYS A 127 -18.12 -15.81 7.10
CA CYS A 127 -18.49 -17.19 6.82
C CYS A 127 -18.07 -18.17 7.89
N ASP A 128 -16.99 -17.89 8.61
CA ASP A 128 -16.46 -18.70 9.70
C ASP A 128 -15.79 -17.76 10.72
N CYS A 129 -16.02 -17.98 12.01
CA CYS A 129 -15.47 -17.17 13.11
C CYS A 129 -15.03 -18.10 14.24
N TYR A 130 -13.86 -17.82 14.83
CA TYR A 130 -13.36 -18.52 16.02
C TYR A 130 -12.33 -17.66 16.76
N GLU A 131 -12.10 -18.00 18.01
CA GLU A 131 -11.26 -17.26 18.94
C GLU A 131 -10.16 -18.13 19.54
N GLU A 132 -8.99 -17.53 19.76
CA GLU A 132 -7.81 -18.19 20.33
C GLU A 132 -7.12 -17.27 21.35
N ILE A 133 -6.73 -17.82 22.49
CA ILE A 133 -5.91 -17.09 23.46
C ILE A 133 -4.46 -17.15 23.00
N GLU A 134 -3.84 -16.00 22.79
CA GLU A 134 -2.47 -15.92 22.32
C GLU A 134 -1.50 -16.52 23.36
N ASN A 135 -0.71 -17.51 22.95
CA ASN A 135 0.25 -18.24 23.81
C ASN A 135 -0.40 -18.82 25.09
N ASP A 136 -1.52 -19.53 24.92
CA ASP A 136 -2.32 -20.11 26.00
C ASP A 136 -1.50 -20.96 26.99
N GLU A 137 -0.41 -21.59 26.53
CA GLU A 137 0.46 -22.45 27.31
C GLU A 137 1.20 -21.72 28.45
N LYS A 138 1.24 -20.38 28.40
CA LYS A 138 1.88 -19.55 29.43
C LYS A 138 1.00 -19.31 30.64
N TYR A 139 -0.29 -19.67 30.60
CA TYR A 139 -1.25 -19.40 31.66
C TYR A 139 -1.48 -20.62 32.56
N THR A 140 -1.64 -20.37 33.86
CA THR A 140 -2.09 -21.43 34.78
C THR A 140 -3.56 -21.76 34.54
N LYS A 141 -4.03 -22.87 35.09
CA LYS A 141 -5.45 -23.23 34.98
C LYS A 141 -6.36 -22.15 35.58
N GLU A 142 -5.99 -21.58 36.71
CA GLU A 142 -6.75 -20.51 37.36
C GLU A 142 -6.77 -19.23 36.51
N GLU A 143 -5.66 -18.90 35.84
CA GLU A 143 -5.60 -17.77 34.90
C GLU A 143 -6.48 -18.04 33.66
N LEU A 144 -6.46 -19.26 33.10
CA LEU A 144 -7.32 -19.64 31.98
C LEU A 144 -8.80 -19.63 32.37
N ASP A 145 -9.17 -20.09 33.57
CA ASP A 145 -10.55 -20.02 34.06
C ASP A 145 -11.02 -18.56 34.19
N GLU A 146 -10.13 -17.64 34.61
CA GLU A 146 -10.40 -16.20 34.63
C GLU A 146 -10.56 -15.63 33.20
N ILE A 147 -9.63 -15.94 32.29
CA ILE A 147 -9.69 -15.50 30.89
C ILE A 147 -10.98 -15.98 30.22
N ASN A 148 -11.32 -17.26 30.33
CA ASN A 148 -12.54 -17.81 29.74
C ASN A 148 -13.79 -17.14 30.31
N LYS A 149 -13.82 -16.82 31.60
CA LYS A 149 -14.93 -16.04 32.17
C LYS A 149 -15.04 -14.65 31.53
N LEU A 150 -13.91 -13.98 31.32
CA LEU A 150 -13.87 -12.66 30.69
C LEU A 150 -14.25 -12.69 29.20
N ILE A 151 -14.06 -13.82 28.52
CA ILE A 151 -14.43 -13.99 27.10
C ILE A 151 -15.92 -14.29 26.95
N TYR A 152 -16.45 -15.21 27.76
CA TYR A 152 -17.75 -15.82 27.48
C TYR A 152 -18.88 -15.43 28.43
N TRP A 153 -18.61 -14.65 29.48
CA TRP A 153 -19.63 -14.37 30.48
C TRP A 153 -19.61 -12.94 30.96
N HIS A 154 -20.78 -12.30 30.92
CA HIS A 154 -21.07 -11.09 31.66
C HIS A 154 -22.49 -11.17 32.24
N LYS A 155 -22.70 -10.56 33.42
CA LYS A 155 -23.98 -10.57 34.15
C LYS A 155 -25.14 -9.93 33.36
N ASP A 156 -24.83 -9.10 32.37
CA ASP A 156 -25.85 -8.44 31.53
C ASP A 156 -26.33 -9.37 30.39
N TYR A 157 -25.58 -10.44 30.09
CA TYR A 157 -25.93 -11.49 29.12
C TYR A 157 -26.50 -12.74 29.79
N HIS A 158 -26.06 -13.03 31.02
CA HIS A 158 -26.43 -14.24 31.74
C HIS A 158 -26.96 -13.93 33.15
N ASP A 159 -28.15 -14.45 33.44
CA ASP A 159 -28.75 -14.40 34.79
C ASP A 159 -28.07 -15.36 35.78
N GLU A 160 -27.42 -16.41 35.27
CA GLU A 160 -26.79 -17.47 36.07
C GLU A 160 -25.31 -17.18 36.32
N GLU A 161 -24.77 -17.66 37.44
CA GLU A 161 -23.34 -17.58 37.72
C GLU A 161 -22.52 -18.35 36.68
N TYR A 162 -21.33 -17.85 36.37
CA TYR A 162 -20.40 -18.50 35.46
C TYR A 162 -20.07 -19.93 35.90
N ASN A 163 -20.16 -20.88 34.97
CA ASN A 163 -19.88 -22.29 35.21
C ASN A 163 -18.89 -22.84 34.17
N THR A 164 -17.72 -23.30 34.62
CA THR A 164 -16.65 -23.82 33.76
C THR A 164 -16.98 -25.11 33.03
N ASN A 165 -18.09 -25.78 33.36
CA ASN A 165 -18.55 -27.00 32.65
C ASN A 165 -19.64 -26.72 31.60
N THR A 166 -20.02 -25.45 31.44
CA THR A 166 -21.00 -25.01 30.45
C THR A 166 -20.26 -24.49 29.21
N GLU A 167 -20.73 -24.89 28.03
CA GLU A 167 -20.30 -24.33 26.75
C GLU A 167 -21.11 -23.06 26.49
N TYR A 168 -20.42 -21.96 26.21
CA TYR A 168 -21.00 -20.65 25.94
C TYR A 168 -20.67 -20.27 24.51
N ASP A 169 -21.61 -19.66 23.81
CA ASP A 169 -21.35 -19.10 22.49
C ASP A 169 -20.51 -17.82 22.64
N PHE A 170 -19.56 -17.61 21.72
CA PHE A 170 -18.78 -16.39 21.68
C PHE A 170 -19.66 -15.21 21.22
N GLU A 171 -19.67 -14.13 22.01
CA GLU A 171 -20.39 -12.91 21.72
C GLU A 171 -19.45 -11.72 21.94
N GLN A 172 -19.12 -10.99 20.88
CA GLN A 172 -18.13 -9.91 20.92
C GLN A 172 -18.51 -8.79 21.91
N ASP A 173 -19.81 -8.52 22.08
CA ASP A 173 -20.31 -7.54 23.06
C ASP A 173 -19.90 -7.87 24.51
N ILE A 174 -19.65 -9.15 24.83
CA ILE A 174 -19.15 -9.56 26.16
C ILE A 174 -17.73 -9.04 26.38
N LEU A 175 -16.91 -8.97 25.34
CA LEU A 175 -15.55 -8.43 25.44
C LEU A 175 -15.60 -6.95 25.86
N GLU A 176 -16.44 -6.16 25.20
CA GLU A 176 -16.63 -4.74 25.53
C GLU A 176 -17.13 -4.55 26.97
N LEU A 177 -18.05 -5.41 27.42
CA LEU A 177 -18.59 -5.37 28.78
C LEU A 177 -17.60 -5.80 29.86
N ASN A 178 -16.61 -6.62 29.49
CA ASN A 178 -15.54 -7.09 30.37
C ASN A 178 -14.26 -6.28 30.24
N ASP A 179 -14.35 -5.05 29.74
CA ASP A 179 -13.24 -4.09 29.63
C ASP A 179 -12.06 -4.64 28.78
N TRP A 180 -12.35 -5.44 27.74
CA TRP A 180 -11.34 -5.75 26.73
C TRP A 180 -11.16 -4.56 25.78
N ASP A 181 -9.91 -4.28 25.42
CA ASP A 181 -9.54 -3.23 24.50
C ASP A 181 -9.11 -3.83 23.15
N LEU A 182 -9.73 -3.40 22.05
CA LEU A 182 -9.26 -3.71 20.70
C LEU A 182 -7.94 -2.95 20.43
N ASP A 183 -6.83 -3.69 20.36
CA ASP A 183 -5.49 -3.16 20.17
C ASP A 183 -5.11 -3.02 18.70
N ASP A 184 -5.39 -4.06 17.89
CA ASP A 184 -5.05 -4.09 16.46
C ASP A 184 -6.03 -4.94 15.66
N THR A 185 -6.00 -4.76 14.34
CA THR A 185 -6.76 -5.56 13.37
C THR A 185 -5.87 -5.90 12.18
N ILE A 186 -5.62 -7.20 12.00
CA ILE A 186 -4.82 -7.72 10.90
C ILE A 186 -5.73 -8.28 9.82
N TYR A 187 -5.49 -7.90 8.58
CA TYR A 187 -6.15 -8.46 7.40
C TYR A 187 -5.17 -9.29 6.59
N GLY A 188 -5.69 -10.29 5.90
CA GLY A 188 -4.86 -11.09 5.01
C GLY A 188 -5.61 -12.09 4.16
N PHE A 189 -4.83 -12.83 3.38
CA PHE A 189 -5.28 -13.92 2.53
C PHE A 189 -4.51 -15.19 2.85
N ASP A 190 -5.21 -16.31 3.07
CA ASP A 190 -4.64 -17.67 3.12
C ASP A 190 -4.50 -18.28 1.72
N THR A 191 -4.36 -17.43 0.72
CA THR A 191 -4.18 -17.80 -0.67
C THR A 191 -3.45 -16.68 -1.41
N GLY A 192 -3.17 -16.90 -2.70
CA GLY A 192 -2.62 -15.84 -3.55
C GLY A 192 -3.64 -14.74 -3.84
N CYS A 193 -3.21 -13.70 -4.55
CA CYS A 193 -4.06 -12.55 -4.86
C CYS A 193 -4.27 -12.32 -6.35
N GLU A 194 -5.31 -11.55 -6.66
CA GLU A 194 -5.52 -10.90 -7.95
C GLU A 194 -5.40 -9.38 -7.75
N LEU A 195 -4.86 -8.69 -8.76
CA LEU A 195 -4.64 -7.24 -8.74
C LEU A 195 -5.33 -6.57 -9.93
N GLU A 196 -6.13 -5.55 -9.67
CA GLU A 196 -6.73 -4.67 -10.68
C GLU A 196 -6.23 -3.25 -10.47
N LEU A 197 -5.55 -2.68 -11.49
CA LEU A 197 -4.97 -1.33 -11.42
C LEU A 197 -6.08 -0.27 -11.37
N ILE A 198 -5.99 0.62 -10.38
CA ILE A 198 -6.90 1.77 -10.20
C ILE A 198 -6.26 3.03 -10.78
N SER A 199 -5.01 3.31 -10.41
CA SER A 199 -4.26 4.48 -10.86
C SER A 199 -2.74 4.32 -10.72
N ASP A 200 -2.01 5.06 -11.55
CA ASP A 200 -0.56 5.28 -11.48
C ASP A 200 -0.25 6.55 -10.66
#